data_AF-A0A9P1DVP1-F1
#
_entry.id   AF-A0A9P1DVP1-F1
#
_cell.length_a   1.000
_cell.length_b   1.000
_cell.length_c   1.000
_cell.angle_alpha   90.00
_cell.angle_beta   90.00
_cell.angle_gamma   90.00
#
_symmetry.space_group_name_H-M   'P 1'
#
loop_
_entity.id
_entity.type
_entity.pdbx_description
1 polymer ?
#
loop_
_entity_poly.entity_id
_entity_poly.type
_entity_poly.pdbx_seq_one_letter_code
_entity_poly.pdbx_strand_id
1 'polypeptide(L)'
;MSVEDYNIEDQNVADLAGDAAFICMDWLFHESPRLDHNYTLISRYSLEISPAFGQYRPCNGYPDTIPPDPSCVPGDPRLVGREAPFSAGEGELRCAGSPLGFWYQLPKGGRCSTGHRPSKEAWATGCTWSVQKRLKTIQQACLLRNHNFLQYCKADVLEDKGFGRSMKALEAAFASEDSSLGGCADVGEPVAQDSESMVVV
;
A
#
# COMPACT_ATOMS: atom_id res chain seq x y z
N MET A 1 11.72 -13.60 -7.53
CA MET A 1 10.68 -12.56 -7.39
C MET A 1 10.30 -12.16 -8.80
N SER A 2 9.06 -12.46 -9.20
CA SER A 2 8.57 -12.18 -10.55
C SER A 2 8.18 -10.70 -10.67
N VAL A 3 8.03 -10.21 -11.90
CA VAL A 3 7.55 -8.85 -12.21
C VAL A 3 6.14 -8.58 -11.61
N GLU A 4 5.42 -9.62 -11.19
CA GLU A 4 4.09 -9.55 -10.58
C GLU A 4 4.09 -8.89 -9.19
N ASP A 5 5.21 -8.94 -8.45
CA ASP A 5 5.33 -8.37 -7.09
C ASP A 5 5.16 -6.83 -7.04
N TYR A 6 5.08 -6.15 -8.20
CA TYR A 6 4.94 -4.68 -8.30
C TYR A 6 3.64 -4.23 -8.94
N ASN A 7 2.76 -5.16 -9.30
CA ASN A 7 1.45 -4.82 -9.82
C ASN A 7 0.49 -4.55 -8.65
N ILE A 8 0.22 -3.27 -8.36
CA ILE A 8 -0.74 -2.85 -7.33
C ILE A 8 -2.20 -2.83 -7.84
N GLU A 9 -2.48 -3.43 -9.00
CA GLU A 9 -3.85 -3.71 -9.43
C GLU A 9 -4.53 -4.68 -8.46
N ASP A 10 -5.79 -4.41 -8.16
CA ASP A 10 -6.61 -5.19 -7.26
C ASP A 10 -6.00 -5.35 -5.85
N GLN A 11 -5.25 -4.34 -5.40
CA GLN A 11 -4.67 -4.28 -4.06
C GLN A 11 -5.20 -3.07 -3.26
N ASN A 12 -5.12 -3.17 -1.93
CA ASN A 12 -5.26 -2.00 -1.07
C ASN A 12 -3.90 -1.31 -0.96
N VAL A 13 -3.91 0.01 -1.08
CA VAL A 13 -2.77 0.87 -0.73
C VAL A 13 -3.23 1.91 0.28
N ALA A 14 -2.30 2.59 0.93
CA ALA A 14 -2.64 3.67 1.84
C ALA A 14 -1.84 4.94 1.55
N ASP A 15 -2.31 6.05 2.13
CA ASP A 15 -1.41 7.17 2.37
C ASP A 15 -0.43 6.86 3.52
N LEU A 16 0.52 7.77 3.77
CA LEU A 16 1.56 7.56 4.78
C LEU A 16 0.99 7.27 6.18
N ALA A 17 -0.13 7.91 6.55
CA ALA A 17 -0.77 7.71 7.84
C ALA A 17 -1.46 6.35 7.90
N GLY A 18 -2.17 5.97 6.83
CA GLY A 18 -2.84 4.69 6.73
C GLY A 18 -1.87 3.51 6.65
N ASP A 19 -0.71 3.67 6.01
CA ASP A 19 0.37 2.67 5.98
C ASP A 19 1.00 2.52 7.36
N ALA A 20 1.30 3.64 8.04
CA ALA A 20 1.82 3.60 9.40
C ALA A 20 0.84 2.90 10.35
N ALA A 21 -0.46 3.22 10.24
CA ALA A 21 -1.51 2.55 11.00
C ALA A 21 -1.56 1.05 10.69
N PHE A 22 -1.58 0.67 9.40
CA PHE A 22 -1.62 -0.73 8.97
C PHE A 22 -0.44 -1.52 9.52
N ILE A 23 0.79 -1.08 9.26
CA ILE A 23 2.01 -1.79 9.69
C ILE A 23 2.06 -1.90 11.20
N CYS A 24 1.71 -0.84 11.94
CA CYS A 24 1.72 -0.87 13.39
C CYS A 24 0.70 -1.86 13.96
N MET A 25 -0.54 -1.85 13.45
CA MET A 25 -1.58 -2.75 13.95
C MET A 25 -1.30 -4.20 13.56
N ASP A 26 -0.85 -4.43 12.33
CA ASP A 26 -0.46 -5.75 11.84
C ASP A 26 0.58 -6.39 12.76
N TRP A 27 1.68 -5.68 13.02
CA TRP A 27 2.76 -6.19 13.87
C TRP A 27 2.41 -6.33 15.35
N LEU A 28 1.62 -5.41 15.91
CA LEU A 28 1.27 -5.44 17.34
C LEU A 28 0.21 -6.48 17.65
N PHE A 29 -0.69 -6.75 16.70
CA PHE A 29 -1.83 -7.63 16.86
C PHE A 29 -1.72 -8.86 15.96
N HIS A 30 -0.51 -9.38 15.72
CA HIS A 30 -0.17 -10.64 15.04
C HIS A 30 -0.80 -11.90 15.71
N GLU A 31 -2.09 -11.87 16.05
CA GLU A 31 -2.86 -12.94 16.69
C GLU A 31 -3.64 -13.80 15.70
N SER A 32 -3.56 -13.55 14.39
CA SER A 32 -4.23 -14.41 13.41
C SER A 32 -3.23 -15.27 12.65
N PRO A 33 -3.04 -16.55 13.01
CA PRO A 33 -2.33 -17.52 12.17
C PRO A 33 -3.01 -17.79 10.81
N ARG A 34 -4.05 -17.02 10.45
CA ARG A 34 -4.78 -17.10 9.18
C ARG A 34 -4.37 -16.02 8.17
N LEU A 35 -3.58 -15.04 8.60
CA LEU A 35 -3.08 -13.96 7.76
C LEU A 35 -1.55 -13.96 7.91
N ASP A 36 -0.89 -14.86 7.18
CA ASP A 36 0.57 -14.90 7.09
C ASP A 36 1.01 -13.74 6.21
N HIS A 37 1.08 -12.54 6.79
CA HIS A 37 1.53 -11.37 6.07
C HIS A 37 3.08 -11.38 5.99
N ASN A 38 3.62 -12.28 5.17
CA ASN A 38 5.07 -12.43 4.97
C ASN A 38 5.61 -11.44 3.93
N TYR A 39 5.15 -10.18 3.97
CA TYR A 39 5.68 -9.15 3.07
C TYR A 39 7.09 -8.75 3.53
N THR A 40 8.09 -9.07 2.69
CA THR A 40 9.50 -8.73 2.93
C THR A 40 9.88 -7.35 2.42
N LEU A 41 9.05 -6.78 1.54
CA LEU A 41 9.29 -5.51 0.86
C LEU A 41 8.16 -4.52 1.13
N ILE A 42 8.51 -3.24 1.15
CA ILE A 42 7.56 -2.13 1.24
C ILE A 42 7.89 -1.15 0.11
N SER A 43 6.93 -0.89 -0.76
CA SER A 43 7.11 0.00 -1.93
C SER A 43 6.29 1.28 -1.77
N ARG A 44 6.91 2.43 -2.05
CA ARG A 44 6.21 3.72 -2.10
C ARG A 44 5.90 4.09 -3.55
N TYR A 45 4.65 4.42 -3.84
CA TYR A 45 4.19 4.84 -5.16
C TYR A 45 3.72 6.31 -5.15
N SER A 46 3.88 6.97 -6.29
CA SER A 46 3.18 8.19 -6.62
C SER A 46 2.01 7.84 -7.52
N LEU A 47 0.79 8.12 -7.06
CA LEU A 47 -0.44 7.81 -7.77
C LEU A 47 -1.17 9.09 -8.16
N GLU A 48 -1.88 9.06 -9.28
CA GLU A 48 -2.98 9.98 -9.53
C GLU A 48 -4.29 9.21 -9.34
N ILE A 49 -5.22 9.82 -8.60
CA ILE A 49 -6.49 9.19 -8.24
C ILE A 49 -7.63 10.21 -8.46
N SER A 50 -8.71 9.75 -9.08
CA SER A 50 -9.94 10.52 -9.22
C SER A 50 -10.60 10.73 -7.85
N PRO A 51 -11.12 11.93 -7.54
CA PRO A 51 -11.88 12.15 -6.31
C PRO A 51 -13.29 11.55 -6.37
N ALA A 52 -13.71 10.96 -7.51
CA ALA A 52 -14.98 10.26 -7.66
C ALA A 52 -14.90 8.85 -7.04
N PHE A 53 -14.73 8.82 -5.71
CA PHE A 53 -14.54 7.57 -4.98
C PHE A 53 -15.79 6.69 -5.00
N GLY A 54 -15.56 5.39 -5.16
CA GLY A 54 -16.55 4.34 -4.92
C GLY A 54 -16.62 3.94 -3.45
N GLN A 55 -17.47 2.96 -3.16
CA GLN A 55 -17.44 2.30 -1.86
C GLN A 55 -16.15 1.49 -1.73
N TYR A 56 -15.39 1.72 -0.66
CA TYR A 56 -14.29 0.83 -0.29
C TYR A 56 -14.81 -0.55 0.04
N ARG A 57 -14.12 -1.54 -0.50
CA ARG A 57 -14.16 -2.93 -0.08
C ARG A 57 -12.71 -3.40 0.03
N PRO A 58 -12.36 -4.29 0.97
CA PRO A 58 -11.01 -4.82 1.00
C PRO A 58 -10.73 -5.56 -0.32
N CYS A 59 -9.62 -5.23 -0.98
CA CYS A 59 -9.00 -6.18 -1.88
C CYS A 59 -8.08 -7.09 -1.10
N ASN A 60 -8.23 -8.39 -1.32
CA ASN A 60 -7.34 -9.37 -0.75
C ASN A 60 -6.69 -10.08 -1.92
N GLY A 61 -5.39 -9.95 -2.02
CA GLY A 61 -4.57 -10.99 -2.58
C GLY A 61 -3.11 -10.58 -2.55
N TYR A 62 -2.40 -11.30 -1.72
CA TYR A 62 -0.97 -11.42 -1.83
C TYR A 62 -0.71 -12.63 -2.75
N PRO A 63 0.43 -12.68 -3.47
CA PRO A 63 0.74 -13.79 -4.38
C PRO A 63 0.68 -15.19 -3.73
N ASP A 64 0.74 -15.25 -2.40
CA ASP A 64 0.68 -16.44 -1.56
C ASP A 64 -0.71 -16.71 -0.92
N THR A 65 -1.72 -15.89 -1.18
CA THR A 65 -3.09 -16.13 -0.69
C THR A 65 -3.81 -17.25 -1.46
N ILE A 66 -4.91 -17.77 -0.91
CA ILE A 66 -5.74 -18.79 -1.57
C ILE A 66 -7.18 -18.25 -1.65
N PRO A 67 -7.74 -18.00 -2.85
CA PRO A 67 -7.13 -18.20 -4.18
C PRO A 67 -5.97 -17.22 -4.48
N PRO A 68 -5.02 -17.59 -5.35
CA PRO A 68 -3.72 -16.91 -5.53
C PRO A 68 -3.71 -15.56 -6.25
N ASP A 69 -4.85 -14.88 -6.38
CA ASP A 69 -4.92 -13.62 -7.13
C ASP A 69 -5.49 -12.48 -6.27
N PRO A 70 -4.82 -11.30 -6.24
CA PRO A 70 -5.45 -10.06 -5.77
C PRO A 70 -6.78 -9.88 -6.45
N SER A 71 -7.84 -9.92 -5.64
CA SER A 71 -9.17 -9.60 -6.09
C SER A 71 -9.84 -8.67 -5.09
N CYS A 72 -10.50 -7.68 -5.67
CA CYS A 72 -11.31 -6.74 -4.94
C CYS A 72 -12.69 -7.32 -4.69
N VAL A 73 -13.12 -7.38 -3.42
CA VAL A 73 -14.50 -7.74 -3.08
C VAL A 73 -15.46 -6.75 -3.79
N PRO A 74 -16.58 -7.23 -4.37
CA PRO A 74 -17.37 -6.43 -5.31
C PRO A 74 -17.90 -5.11 -4.74
N GLY A 75 -17.42 -4.02 -5.35
CA GLY A 75 -18.02 -2.68 -5.41
C GLY A 75 -18.27 -2.31 -6.87
N ASP A 76 -18.19 -1.03 -7.26
CA ASP A 76 -18.04 -0.68 -8.68
C ASP A 76 -16.59 -1.05 -9.10
N PRO A 77 -16.39 -1.98 -10.05
CA PRO A 77 -15.06 -2.45 -10.43
C PRO A 77 -14.20 -1.40 -11.14
N ARG A 78 -14.74 -0.18 -11.34
CA ARG A 78 -14.06 0.91 -12.01
C ARG A 78 -13.70 2.05 -11.07
N LEU A 79 -14.28 2.11 -9.87
CA LEU A 79 -14.09 3.24 -8.96
C LEU A 79 -13.12 2.89 -7.85
N VAL A 80 -12.12 3.75 -7.62
CA VAL A 80 -11.27 3.65 -6.43
C VAL A 80 -12.13 3.77 -5.19
N GLY A 81 -12.09 2.75 -4.33
CA GLY A 81 -12.69 2.81 -3.01
C GLY A 81 -11.80 3.61 -2.06
N ARG A 82 -12.39 4.35 -1.12
CA ARG A 82 -11.65 5.08 -0.07
C ARG A 82 -12.32 4.93 1.28
N GLU A 83 -11.55 4.59 2.30
CA GLU A 83 -12.02 4.48 3.69
C GLU A 83 -10.94 4.91 4.68
N ALA A 84 -11.34 5.33 5.88
CA ALA A 84 -10.40 5.39 6.99
C ALA A 84 -9.94 3.96 7.35
N PRO A 85 -8.68 3.76 7.76
CA PRO A 85 -8.19 2.46 8.21
C PRO A 85 -9.09 1.82 9.28
N PHE A 86 -9.17 0.49 9.26
CA PHE A 86 -9.90 -0.32 10.27
C PHE A 86 -11.37 0.04 10.47
N SER A 87 -12.01 0.61 9.44
CA SER A 87 -13.39 1.09 9.53
C SER A 87 -13.61 2.07 10.67
N ALA A 88 -12.58 2.86 11.01
CA ALA A 88 -12.62 3.90 12.06
C ALA A 88 -13.55 5.08 11.73
N GLY A 89 -14.40 4.97 10.71
CA GLY A 89 -15.44 5.92 10.38
C GLY A 89 -16.68 5.25 9.81
N GLU A 90 -17.82 5.42 10.47
CA GLU A 90 -19.11 5.08 9.90
C GLU A 90 -19.40 5.99 8.70
N GLY A 91 -19.28 5.49 7.46
CA GLY A 91 -19.86 6.06 6.23
C GLY A 91 -19.41 7.45 5.74
N GLU A 92 -19.09 8.38 6.64
CA GLU A 92 -18.88 9.81 6.43
C GLU A 92 -17.39 10.15 6.21
N LEU A 93 -16.47 9.32 6.70
CA LEU A 93 -15.02 9.53 6.49
C LEU A 93 -14.55 9.21 5.07
N ARG A 94 -15.43 8.76 4.15
CA ARG A 94 -15.10 8.65 2.72
C ARG A 94 -14.78 10.01 2.10
N CYS A 95 -15.42 11.05 2.61
CA CYS A 95 -15.34 12.42 2.12
C CYS A 95 -14.66 13.37 3.12
N ALA A 96 -14.74 13.08 4.42
CA ALA A 96 -14.09 13.87 5.46
C ALA A 96 -12.61 13.47 5.68
N GLY A 97 -11.86 14.30 6.41
CA GLY A 97 -10.48 14.00 6.83
C GLY A 97 -10.43 12.92 7.91
N SER A 98 -9.33 12.15 7.96
CA SER A 98 -9.09 11.11 8.98
C SER A 98 -7.70 11.31 9.58
N PRO A 99 -7.55 11.33 10.91
CA PRO A 99 -6.24 11.41 11.55
C PRO A 99 -5.41 10.13 11.37
N LEU A 100 -6.06 9.03 10.99
CA LEU A 100 -5.41 7.76 10.68
C LEU A 100 -5.02 7.65 9.20
N GLY A 101 -5.31 8.67 8.38
CA GLY A 101 -5.14 8.59 6.93
C GLY A 101 -6.25 7.82 6.25
N PHE A 102 -5.95 7.35 5.04
CA PHE A 102 -6.88 6.64 4.17
C PHE A 102 -6.27 5.38 3.57
N TRP A 103 -7.12 4.37 3.44
CA TRP A 103 -6.90 3.22 2.56
C TRP A 103 -7.65 3.44 1.25
N TYR A 104 -7.03 2.96 0.19
CA TYR A 104 -7.51 3.05 -1.18
C TYR A 104 -7.56 1.67 -1.79
N GLN A 105 -8.73 1.33 -2.30
CA GLN A 105 -8.97 0.13 -3.07
C GLN A 105 -8.67 0.44 -4.54
N LEU A 106 -7.70 -0.24 -5.16
CA LEU A 106 -7.30 0.04 -6.56
C LEU A 106 -7.80 -1.04 -7.52
N PRO A 107 -9.09 -1.04 -7.92
CA PRO A 107 -9.60 -2.09 -8.78
C PRO A 107 -8.96 -2.01 -10.18
N LYS A 108 -8.62 -3.15 -10.76
CA LYS A 108 -8.02 -3.26 -12.09
C LYS A 108 -8.87 -2.59 -13.18
N GLY A 109 -10.19 -2.72 -13.10
CA GLY A 109 -11.13 -2.07 -14.02
C GLY A 109 -11.14 -0.54 -13.93
N GLY A 110 -10.53 0.03 -12.86
CA GLY A 110 -10.33 1.46 -12.65
C GLY A 110 -9.02 2.02 -13.22
N ARG A 111 -8.10 1.16 -13.64
CA ARG A 111 -6.76 1.59 -14.07
C ARG A 111 -6.83 2.32 -15.41
N CYS A 112 -6.25 3.51 -15.46
CA CYS A 112 -6.09 4.26 -16.70
C CYS A 112 -5.08 3.59 -17.63
N SER A 113 -5.39 3.56 -18.93
CA SER A 113 -4.44 3.20 -19.96
C SER A 113 -3.26 4.19 -20.01
N THR A 114 -2.12 3.76 -20.54
CA THR A 114 -0.93 4.61 -20.71
C THR A 114 -1.29 5.94 -21.38
N GLY A 115 -0.83 7.05 -20.81
CA GLY A 115 -1.09 8.41 -21.31
C GLY A 115 -2.46 9.00 -20.92
N HIS A 116 -3.36 8.22 -20.32
CA HIS A 116 -4.62 8.73 -19.79
C HIS A 116 -4.48 9.08 -18.30
N ARG A 117 -5.19 10.13 -17.87
CA ARG A 117 -5.18 10.61 -16.49
C ARG A 117 -6.57 10.51 -15.88
N PRO A 118 -6.69 10.21 -14.58
CA PRO A 118 -7.96 10.25 -13.89
C PRO A 118 -8.61 11.63 -13.95
N SER A 119 -9.93 11.68 -14.08
CA SER A 119 -10.72 12.92 -14.05
C SER A 119 -11.83 12.87 -13.01
N LYS A 120 -12.51 13.99 -12.74
CA LYS A 120 -13.68 14.00 -11.84
C LYS A 120 -14.88 13.25 -12.44
N GLU A 121 -14.91 13.15 -13.76
CA GLU A 121 -15.92 12.46 -14.56
C GLU A 121 -15.54 10.98 -14.81
N ALA A 122 -14.50 10.48 -14.14
CA ALA A 122 -13.97 9.14 -14.33
C ALA A 122 -14.98 8.01 -14.10
N TRP A 123 -16.06 8.28 -13.35
CA TRP A 123 -17.17 7.35 -13.18
C TRP A 123 -17.83 6.95 -14.52
N ALA A 124 -17.74 7.80 -15.55
CA ALA A 124 -18.24 7.52 -16.89
C ALA A 124 -17.21 6.76 -17.75
N THR A 125 -15.93 7.07 -17.62
CA THR A 125 -14.85 6.54 -18.48
C THR A 125 -14.16 5.30 -17.92
N GLY A 126 -14.28 5.04 -16.62
CA GLY A 126 -13.60 3.95 -15.91
C GLY A 126 -12.14 4.21 -15.54
N CYS A 127 -11.47 5.21 -16.11
CA CYS A 127 -10.11 5.62 -15.72
C CYS A 127 -10.11 6.45 -14.42
N THR A 128 -9.97 5.79 -13.27
CA THR A 128 -10.02 6.42 -11.94
C THR A 128 -8.69 6.46 -11.21
N TRP A 129 -7.69 5.69 -11.63
CA TRP A 129 -6.35 5.77 -11.05
C TRP A 129 -5.24 5.41 -12.03
N SER A 130 -4.04 5.93 -11.76
CA SER A 130 -2.83 5.59 -12.52
C SER A 130 -1.59 5.67 -11.64
N VAL A 131 -0.63 4.78 -11.89
CA VAL A 131 0.70 4.87 -11.32
C VAL A 131 1.51 5.89 -12.12
N GLN A 132 1.99 6.94 -11.45
CA GLN A 132 2.89 7.91 -12.07
C GLN A 132 4.33 7.41 -12.03
N LYS A 133 4.74 6.88 -10.88
CA LYS A 133 6.05 6.26 -10.66
C LYS A 133 6.06 5.46 -9.37
N ARG A 134 6.88 4.40 -9.33
CA ARG A 134 7.39 3.88 -8.05
C ARG A 134 8.54 4.78 -7.60
N LEU A 135 8.49 5.20 -6.34
CA LEU A 135 9.48 6.10 -5.77
C LEU A 135 10.68 5.33 -5.22
N LYS A 136 10.42 4.27 -4.45
CA LYS A 136 11.45 3.50 -3.74
C LYS A 136 10.85 2.21 -3.17
N THR A 137 11.65 1.15 -3.12
CA THR A 137 11.33 -0.10 -2.44
C THR A 137 12.32 -0.34 -1.32
N ILE A 138 11.86 -0.65 -0.11
CA ILE A 138 12.73 -0.93 1.03
C ILE A 138 12.48 -2.33 1.57
N GLN A 139 13.50 -2.92 2.20
CA GLN A 139 13.34 -4.13 3.00
C GLN A 139 12.54 -3.80 4.26
N GLN A 140 11.48 -4.56 4.53
CA GLN A 140 10.65 -4.42 5.73
C GLN A 140 11.51 -4.51 7.01
N ALA A 141 12.50 -5.41 7.01
CA ALA A 141 13.44 -5.57 8.11
C ALA A 141 14.23 -4.29 8.44
N CYS A 142 14.53 -3.45 7.44
CA CYS A 142 15.21 -2.18 7.68
C CYS A 142 14.35 -1.25 8.55
N LEU A 143 13.09 -1.05 8.16
CA LEU A 143 12.14 -0.23 8.91
C LEU A 143 11.95 -0.76 10.34
N LEU A 144 11.65 -2.06 10.46
CA LEU A 144 11.22 -2.65 11.72
C LEU A 144 12.35 -2.86 12.73
N ARG A 145 13.54 -3.26 12.27
CA ARG A 145 14.67 -3.60 13.15
C ARG A 145 15.62 -2.44 13.37
N ASN A 146 15.83 -1.58 12.37
CA ASN A 146 16.91 -0.59 12.43
C ASN A 146 16.45 0.81 12.86
N HIS A 147 15.13 1.08 12.87
CA HIS A 147 14.62 2.45 13.04
C HIS A 147 13.58 2.60 14.15
N ASN A 148 13.60 1.71 15.16
CA ASN A 148 12.70 1.74 16.33
C ASN A 148 11.20 1.81 15.98
N PHE A 149 10.83 1.44 14.75
CA PHE A 149 9.47 1.61 14.24
C PHE A 149 8.44 0.93 15.15
N LEU A 150 8.71 -0.29 15.61
CA LEU A 150 7.84 -1.02 16.53
C LEU A 150 7.69 -0.33 17.90
N GLN A 151 8.73 0.37 18.39
CA GLN A 151 8.63 1.13 19.64
C GLN A 151 7.74 2.36 19.44
N TYR A 152 7.86 3.03 18.29
CA TYR A 152 6.98 4.13 17.91
C TYR A 152 5.53 3.66 17.76
N CYS A 153 5.29 2.50 17.12
CA CYS A 153 3.96 1.92 17.04
C CYS A 153 3.32 1.72 18.42
N LYS A 154 4.07 1.14 19.37
CA LYS A 154 3.56 0.95 20.75
C LYS A 154 3.22 2.28 21.41
N ALA A 155 4.10 3.27 21.28
CA ALA A 155 3.87 4.58 21.87
C ALA A 155 2.65 5.29 21.24
N ASP A 156 2.52 5.22 19.91
CA ASP A 156 1.42 5.84 19.17
C ASP A 156 0.07 5.19 19.51
N VAL A 157 0.01 3.87 19.63
CA VAL A 157 -1.21 3.14 20.06
C VAL A 157 -1.57 3.47 21.51
N LEU A 158 -0.59 3.52 22.43
CA LEU A 158 -0.85 3.80 23.85
C LEU A 158 -1.34 5.24 24.09
N GLU A 159 -0.92 6.19 23.24
CA GLU A 159 -1.27 7.60 23.41
C GLU A 159 -2.57 8.00 22.71
N ASP A 160 -3.15 7.12 21.88
CA ASP A 160 -4.41 7.31 21.14
C ASP A 160 -4.51 8.66 20.38
N LYS A 161 -3.37 9.10 19.82
CA LYS A 161 -3.23 10.39 19.11
C LYS A 161 -2.86 10.21 17.63
N GLY A 162 -3.18 9.03 17.08
CA GLY A 162 -2.77 8.62 15.73
C GLY A 162 -1.31 8.14 15.67
N PHE A 163 -0.79 7.97 14.45
CA PHE A 163 0.48 7.29 14.17
C PHE A 163 1.63 8.25 13.85
N GLY A 164 1.69 9.41 14.51
CA GLY A 164 2.60 10.49 14.13
C GLY A 164 4.10 10.15 14.24
N ARG A 165 4.51 9.32 15.20
CA ARG A 165 5.93 8.91 15.33
C ARG A 165 6.26 7.87 14.27
N SER A 166 5.40 6.88 14.11
CA SER A 166 5.55 5.84 13.10
C SER A 166 5.55 6.44 11.68
N MET A 167 4.67 7.40 11.39
CA MET A 167 4.66 8.13 10.12
C MET A 167 6.00 8.79 9.82
N LYS A 168 6.61 9.47 10.80
CA LYS A 168 7.92 10.12 10.62
C LYS A 168 9.03 9.10 10.37
N ALA A 169 9.00 7.97 11.07
CA ALA A 169 9.97 6.90 10.86
C ALA A 169 9.81 6.26 9.46
N LEU A 170 8.57 6.03 9.01
CA LEU A 170 8.28 5.53 7.67
C LEU A 170 8.70 6.54 6.59
N GLU A 171 8.43 7.82 6.81
CA GLU A 171 8.85 8.89 5.91
C GLU A 171 10.38 8.97 5.79
N ALA A 172 11.10 8.91 6.92
CA ALA A 172 12.55 8.92 6.94
C ALA A 172 13.16 7.72 6.18
N ALA A 173 12.59 6.51 6.38
CA ALA A 173 13.02 5.31 5.69
C ALA A 173 12.96 5.46 4.16
N PHE A 174 11.93 6.14 3.65
CA PHE A 174 11.79 6.42 2.23
C PHE A 174 12.58 7.63 1.74
N ALA A 175 12.83 8.63 2.59
CA ALA A 175 13.46 9.90 2.20
C ALA A 175 14.98 9.82 2.03
N SER A 176 15.66 8.87 2.68
CA SER A 176 17.12 8.74 2.65
C SER A 176 17.56 7.28 2.56
N GLU A 177 18.77 7.03 2.07
CA GLU A 177 19.45 5.73 2.20
C GLU A 177 20.39 5.66 3.41
N ASP A 178 20.66 6.82 4.05
CA ASP A 178 21.52 6.91 5.21
C ASP A 178 20.78 6.43 6.47
N SER A 179 21.22 5.30 7.01
CA SER A 179 20.63 4.68 8.20
C SER A 179 20.77 5.53 9.46
N SER A 180 21.77 6.41 9.53
CA SER A 180 21.93 7.35 10.67
C SER A 180 20.86 8.43 10.68
N LEU A 181 20.21 8.69 9.54
CA LEU A 181 19.09 9.60 9.37
C LEU A 181 17.73 8.88 9.41
N GLY A 182 17.72 7.58 9.71
CA GLY A 182 16.51 6.75 9.65
C GLY A 182 16.18 6.22 8.26
N GLY A 183 17.10 6.36 7.29
CA GLY A 183 16.94 5.94 5.91
C GLY A 183 17.14 4.44 5.68
N CYS A 184 16.42 3.90 4.70
CA CYS A 184 16.60 2.53 4.22
C CYS A 184 17.13 2.53 2.78
N ALA A 185 18.00 1.60 2.40
CA ALA A 185 18.48 1.50 1.02
C ALA A 185 17.31 1.15 0.07
N ASP A 186 17.31 1.73 -1.14
CA ASP A 186 16.42 1.26 -2.20
C ASP A 186 16.92 -0.10 -2.70
N VAL A 187 16.06 -1.11 -2.65
CA VAL A 187 16.38 -2.45 -3.19
C VAL A 187 15.95 -2.63 -4.65
N GLY A 188 15.38 -1.58 -5.25
CA GLY A 188 15.02 -1.54 -6.66
C GLY A 188 13.87 -2.48 -7.03
N GLU A 189 13.79 -2.79 -8.32
CA GLU A 189 12.98 -3.92 -8.80
C GLU A 189 13.73 -5.21 -8.52
N PRO A 190 13.04 -6.33 -8.25
CA PRO A 190 13.66 -7.60 -8.44
C PRO A 190 14.01 -7.62 -9.90
N VAL A 191 15.30 -7.81 -10.15
CA VAL A 191 15.75 -8.21 -11.47
C VAL A 191 14.87 -9.40 -11.82
N ALA A 192 14.02 -9.26 -12.84
CA ALA A 192 13.36 -10.41 -13.42
C ALA A 192 14.49 -11.40 -13.66
N GLN A 193 14.50 -12.53 -12.96
CA GLN A 193 15.50 -13.55 -13.27
C GLN A 193 15.26 -13.86 -14.74
N ASP A 194 16.16 -13.37 -15.59
CA ASP A 194 16.20 -13.76 -16.99
C ASP A 194 16.07 -15.27 -16.97
N SER A 195 14.95 -15.76 -17.48
CA SER A 195 14.80 -17.18 -17.78
C SER A 195 16.04 -17.54 -18.57
N GLU A 196 16.93 -18.31 -17.96
CA GLU A 196 18.20 -18.69 -18.57
C GLU A 196 17.93 -19.08 -20.02
N SER A 197 18.59 -18.36 -20.93
CA SER A 197 18.66 -18.75 -22.32
C SER A 197 19.29 -20.13 -22.36
N MET A 198 18.45 -21.17 -22.39
CA MET A 198 18.88 -22.50 -22.74
C MET A 198 19.16 -22.47 -24.24
N VAL A 199 20.43 -22.21 -24.58
CA VAL A 199 20.96 -22.51 -25.91
C VAL A 199 20.87 -24.03 -26.05
N VAL A 200 19.84 -24.49 -26.76
CA VAL A 200 19.81 -25.83 -27.32
C VAL A 200 20.80 -25.84 -28.47
N VAL A 201 21.85 -26.65 -28.36
CA VAL A 201 22.54 -27.23 -29.51
C VAL A 201 21.99 -28.64 -29.69
#